data_AF-A0A957AEW3-F1
#
_entry.id   AF-A0A957AEW3-F1
#
_cell.length_a   1.000
_cell.length_b   1.000
_cell.length_c   1.000
_cell.angle_alpha   90.00
_cell.angle_beta   90.00
_cell.angle_gamma   90.00
#
_symmetry.space_group_name_H-M   'P 1'
#
loop_
_entity.id
_entity.type
_entity.pdbx_description
1 polymer ?
#
loop_
_entity_poly.entity_id
_entity_poly.type
_entity_poly.pdbx_seq_one_letter_code
_entity_poly.pdbx_strand_id
1 'polypeptide(L)'
;MAATPQAQTQASSAAVRARSRRAREEELLVWPDLVFIEFISAVLFTILIVVLAVLVDSVLLDRANPAVTPNPSKAPWYFLNLQELLLHMHPALAGVVVPTVALIALGAIPYFDNTPEG
;
A
#
# COMPACT_ATOMS: atom_id res chain seq x y z
N MET A 1 9.19 -12.83 -56.16
CA MET A 1 8.03 -12.38 -55.36
C MET A 1 8.38 -12.53 -53.88
N ALA A 2 8.83 -11.46 -53.22
CA ALA A 2 9.07 -11.47 -51.78
C ALA A 2 8.25 -10.31 -51.19
N ALA A 3 7.20 -10.65 -50.46
CA ALA A 3 6.32 -9.68 -49.80
C ALA A 3 7.00 -9.15 -48.53
N THR A 4 7.04 -7.83 -48.42
CA THR A 4 7.68 -7.04 -47.37
C THR A 4 6.90 -7.12 -46.04
N PRO A 5 7.51 -7.49 -44.91
CA PRO A 5 6.90 -7.32 -43.59
C PRO A 5 7.40 -6.00 -42.96
N GLN A 6 6.83 -4.86 -43.35
CA GLN A 6 7.23 -3.52 -42.83
C GLN A 6 6.13 -2.79 -42.06
N ALA A 7 4.89 -3.31 -42.02
CA ALA A 7 3.75 -2.61 -41.41
C ALA A 7 3.64 -2.76 -39.89
N GLN A 8 4.24 -3.79 -39.29
CA GLN A 8 4.06 -4.11 -37.85
C GLN A 8 5.05 -3.40 -36.91
N THR A 9 6.20 -2.93 -37.40
CA THR A 9 7.24 -2.25 -36.58
C THR A 9 6.93 -0.77 -36.32
N GLN A 10 6.12 -0.13 -37.17
CA GLN A 10 5.81 1.30 -37.05
C GLN A 10 4.60 1.59 -36.13
N ALA A 11 3.66 0.66 -35.99
CA ALA A 11 2.47 0.85 -35.14
C ALA A 11 2.80 0.82 -33.64
N SER A 12 3.71 -0.06 -33.20
CA SER A 12 4.14 -0.16 -31.80
C SER A 12 4.96 1.05 -31.35
N SER A 13 5.74 1.66 -32.23
CA SER A 13 6.56 2.85 -31.91
C SER A 13 5.75 4.14 -31.85
N ALA A 14 4.70 4.28 -32.65
CA ALA A 14 3.80 5.43 -32.62
C ALA A 14 2.94 5.47 -31.35
N ALA A 15 2.36 4.32 -30.96
CA ALA A 15 1.55 4.22 -29.74
C ALA A 15 2.39 4.43 -28.46
N VAL A 16 3.62 3.90 -28.42
CA VAL A 16 4.55 4.10 -27.30
C VAL A 16 5.02 5.56 -27.19
N ARG A 17 5.32 6.23 -28.32
CA ARG A 17 5.63 7.68 -28.33
C ARG A 17 4.44 8.54 -27.93
N ALA A 18 3.22 8.17 -28.34
CA ALA A 18 2.02 8.89 -27.96
C ALA A 18 1.77 8.78 -26.44
N ARG A 19 2.05 7.63 -25.83
CA ARG A 19 1.97 7.41 -24.38
C ARG A 19 3.00 8.23 -23.61
N SER A 20 4.29 8.14 -23.98
CA SER A 20 5.34 8.88 -23.27
C SER A 20 5.15 10.40 -23.37
N ARG A 21 4.56 10.85 -24.48
CA ARG A 21 4.19 12.25 -24.68
C ARG A 21 3.02 12.68 -23.80
N ARG A 22 1.96 11.88 -23.67
CA ARG A 22 0.84 12.19 -22.75
C ARG A 22 1.29 12.22 -21.28
N ALA A 23 2.10 11.25 -20.87
CA ALA A 23 2.67 11.22 -19.51
C ALA A 23 3.51 12.48 -19.22
N ARG A 24 4.34 12.90 -20.17
CA ARG A 24 5.17 14.11 -20.05
C ARG A 24 4.38 15.42 -20.12
N GLU A 25 3.22 15.43 -20.76
CA GLU A 25 2.31 16.58 -20.82
C GLU A 25 1.50 16.75 -19.51
N GLU A 26 1.38 15.70 -18.68
CA GLU A 26 0.77 15.70 -17.34
C GLU A 26 1.80 15.83 -16.18
N GLU A 27 3.10 15.77 -16.48
CA GLU A 27 4.17 15.90 -15.47
C GLU A 27 4.20 17.33 -14.89
N LEU A 28 3.81 17.46 -13.62
CA LEU A 28 3.94 18.70 -12.86
C LEU A 28 5.34 18.85 -12.27
N LEU A 29 5.74 20.10 -12.01
CA LEU A 29 7.01 20.39 -11.35
C LEU A 29 6.97 19.88 -9.91
N VAL A 30 7.96 19.07 -9.54
CA VAL A 30 8.10 18.56 -8.16
C VAL A 30 8.20 19.73 -7.17
N TRP A 31 9.02 20.73 -7.51
CA TRP A 31 9.11 21.99 -6.80
C TRP A 31 8.72 23.13 -7.75
N PRO A 32 7.81 24.04 -7.37
CA PRO A 32 7.15 24.17 -6.07
C PRO A 32 5.83 23.41 -5.94
N ASP A 33 5.24 22.94 -7.05
CA ASP A 33 3.82 22.61 -7.11
C ASP A 33 3.45 21.37 -6.28
N LEU A 34 4.15 20.25 -6.45
CA LEU A 34 3.87 19.01 -5.71
C LEU A 34 4.20 19.14 -4.21
N VAL A 35 5.38 19.68 -3.90
CA VAL A 35 5.85 19.84 -2.51
C VAL A 35 4.89 20.72 -1.69
N PHE A 36 4.26 21.72 -2.28
CA PHE A 36 3.32 22.59 -1.56
C PHE A 36 2.05 21.83 -1.16
N ILE A 37 1.50 21.00 -2.05
CA ILE A 37 0.31 20.18 -1.78
C ILE A 37 0.61 19.10 -0.73
N GLU A 38 1.76 18.45 -0.83
CA GLU A 38 2.22 17.47 0.16
C GLU A 38 2.44 18.12 1.53
N PHE A 39 3.03 19.32 1.57
CA PHE A 39 3.23 20.07 2.81
C PHE A 39 1.90 20.43 3.48
N ILE A 40 0.92 20.93 2.72
CA ILE A 40 -0.44 21.22 3.25
C ILE A 40 -1.07 19.93 3.79
N SER A 41 -0.97 18.82 3.05
CA SER A 41 -1.50 17.53 3.47
C SER A 41 -0.85 17.06 4.78
N ALA A 42 0.48 17.16 4.89
CA ALA A 42 1.21 16.81 6.10
C ALA A 42 0.81 17.66 7.31
N VAL A 43 0.62 18.98 7.12
CA VAL A 43 0.12 19.87 8.17
C VAL A 43 -1.29 19.48 8.62
N LEU A 44 -2.20 19.19 7.68
CA LEU A 44 -3.56 18.76 7.98
C LEU A 44 -3.60 17.44 8.76
N PHE A 45 -2.83 16.43 8.34
CA PHE A 45 -2.74 15.15 9.05
C PHE A 45 -2.11 15.31 10.43
N THR A 46 -1.11 16.18 10.57
CA THR A 46 -0.50 16.47 11.88
C THR A 46 -1.51 17.09 12.83
N ILE A 47 -2.26 18.11 12.37
CA ILE A 47 -3.30 18.75 13.17
C ILE A 47 -4.39 17.73 13.53
N LEU A 48 -4.84 16.92 12.57
CA LEU A 48 -5.84 15.87 12.79
C LEU A 48 -5.40 14.90 13.89
N ILE A 49 -4.17 14.37 13.81
CA ILE A 49 -3.65 13.41 14.79
C ILE A 49 -3.49 14.08 16.17
N VAL A 50 -3.03 15.33 16.23
CA VAL A 50 -2.91 16.06 17.51
C VAL A 50 -4.27 16.30 18.15
N VAL A 51 -5.26 16.74 17.36
CA VAL A 51 -6.64 16.93 17.86
C VAL A 51 -7.21 15.61 18.37
N LEU A 52 -7.05 14.52 17.62
CA LEU A 52 -7.48 13.19 18.06
C LEU A 52 -6.77 12.75 19.35
N ALA A 53 -5.46 13.02 19.48
CA ALA A 53 -4.70 12.67 20.69
C ALA A 53 -5.14 13.45 21.93
N VAL A 54 -5.60 14.69 21.77
CA VAL A 54 -6.14 15.51 22.88
C VAL A 54 -7.56 15.07 23.25
N LEU A 55 -8.37 14.67 22.28
CA LEU A 55 -9.77 14.31 22.50
C LEU A 55 -9.99 12.85 22.90
N VAL A 56 -9.06 11.95 22.58
CA VAL A 56 -9.16 10.51 22.86
C VAL A 56 -8.18 10.12 23.95
N ASP A 57 -8.70 9.86 25.14
CA ASP A 57 -7.89 9.37 26.27
C ASP A 57 -7.31 7.99 25.99
N SER A 58 -6.01 7.83 26.26
CA SER A 58 -5.36 6.53 26.23
C SER A 58 -5.62 5.78 27.53
N VAL A 59 -6.11 4.54 27.45
CA VAL A 59 -6.18 3.65 28.62
C VAL A 59 -4.76 3.15 28.92
N LEU A 60 -4.15 3.69 29.98
CA LEU A 60 -2.83 3.26 30.43
C LEU A 60 -2.96 2.01 31.31
N LEU A 61 -2.23 0.95 30.96
CA LEU A 61 -2.10 -0.26 31.77
C LEU A 61 -0.90 -0.14 32.74
N ASP A 62 -0.88 -1.01 33.75
CA ASP A 62 0.26 -1.16 34.65
C ASP A 62 1.55 -1.53 33.91
N ARG A 63 2.68 -1.31 34.59
CA ARG A 63 3.99 -1.73 34.08
C ARG A 63 3.99 -3.22 33.72
N ALA A 64 4.63 -3.55 32.60
CA ALA A 64 4.68 -4.91 32.08
C ALA A 64 5.23 -5.89 33.13
N ASN A 65 4.45 -6.94 33.41
CA ASN A 65 4.81 -8.02 34.31
C ASN A 65 4.77 -9.36 33.55
N PRO A 66 5.90 -10.05 33.34
CA PRO A 66 5.91 -11.33 32.61
C PRO A 66 5.19 -12.46 33.35
N ALA A 67 4.96 -12.35 34.65
CA ALA A 67 4.24 -13.34 35.45
C ALA A 67 2.71 -13.23 35.33
N VAL A 68 2.18 -12.16 34.72
CA VAL A 68 0.74 -11.90 34.62
C VAL A 68 0.39 -11.46 33.21
N THR A 69 -0.38 -12.27 32.50
CA THR A 69 -0.94 -11.90 31.19
C THR A 69 -2.26 -11.15 31.38
N PRO A 70 -2.38 -9.88 30.94
CA PRO A 70 -3.62 -9.13 31.06
C PRO A 70 -4.74 -9.74 30.21
N ASN A 71 -5.95 -9.81 30.77
CA ASN A 71 -7.18 -10.20 30.08
C ASN A 71 -8.16 -9.01 30.13
N PRO A 72 -8.48 -8.34 29.01
CA PRO A 72 -8.33 -8.77 27.61
C PRO A 72 -6.99 -8.34 26.97
N SER A 73 -6.33 -9.29 26.30
CA SER A 73 -5.18 -9.01 25.45
C SER A 73 -5.66 -8.77 24.01
N LYS A 74 -5.98 -7.51 23.69
CA LYS A 74 -6.35 -7.07 22.33
C LYS A 74 -5.15 -6.40 21.68
N ALA A 75 -4.75 -6.85 20.51
CA ALA A 75 -3.70 -6.21 19.73
C ALA A 75 -4.26 -5.00 18.94
N PRO A 76 -3.38 -4.16 18.37
CA PRO A 76 -3.77 -2.97 17.62
C PRO A 76 -4.75 -3.26 16.46
N TRP A 77 -5.56 -2.28 16.10
CA TRP A 77 -6.66 -2.41 15.13
C TRP A 77 -6.22 -2.86 13.73
N TYR A 78 -5.03 -2.46 13.27
CA TYR A 78 -4.47 -2.90 11.99
C TYR A 78 -4.07 -4.38 11.98
N PHE A 79 -3.98 -5.00 13.16
CA PHE A 79 -3.81 -6.44 13.33
C PHE A 79 -5.11 -7.17 13.69
N LEU A 80 -6.27 -6.50 13.68
CA LEU A 80 -7.53 -7.14 14.09
C LEU A 80 -7.84 -8.39 13.25
N ASN A 81 -7.64 -8.32 11.93
CA ASN A 81 -7.82 -9.48 11.04
C ASN A 81 -6.87 -10.63 11.39
N LEU A 82 -5.62 -10.33 11.75
CA LEU A 82 -4.64 -11.35 12.14
C LEU A 82 -4.98 -11.96 13.51
N GLN A 83 -5.46 -11.15 14.45
CA GLN A 83 -5.93 -11.62 15.76
C GLN A 83 -7.11 -12.57 15.63
N GLU A 84 -8.07 -12.24 14.77
CA GLU A 84 -9.24 -13.09 14.53
C GLU A 84 -8.82 -14.46 13.95
N LEU A 85 -7.84 -14.47 13.04
CA LEU A 85 -7.27 -15.71 12.52
C LEU A 85 -6.54 -16.52 13.59
N LEU A 86 -5.77 -15.87 14.47
CA LEU A 86 -5.08 -16.56 15.58
C LEU A 86 -6.06 -17.14 16.61
N LEU A 87 -7.25 -16.55 16.75
CA LEU A 87 -8.27 -17.04 17.68
C LEU A 87 -8.99 -18.29 17.14
N HIS A 88 -9.13 -18.41 15.82
CA HIS A 88 -9.96 -19.44 15.18
C HIS A 88 -9.19 -20.50 14.39
N MET A 89 -7.88 -20.33 14.18
CA MET A 89 -7.06 -21.24 13.37
C MET A 89 -5.78 -21.66 14.09
N HIS A 90 -5.14 -22.74 13.62
CA HIS A 90 -3.85 -23.20 14.15
C HIS A 90 -2.81 -22.05 14.10
N PRO A 91 -2.07 -21.76 15.21
CA PRO A 91 -1.22 -20.58 15.30
C PRO A 91 -0.16 -20.46 14.20
N ALA A 92 0.42 -21.57 13.76
CA ALA A 92 1.39 -21.58 12.68
C ALA A 92 0.78 -21.17 11.32
N LEU A 93 -0.47 -21.56 11.05
CA LEU A 93 -1.17 -21.18 9.82
C LEU A 93 -1.51 -19.69 9.84
N ALA A 94 -2.01 -19.17 10.96
CA ALA A 94 -2.46 -17.78 11.08
C ALA A 94 -1.30 -16.80 11.20
N GLY A 95 -0.25 -17.15 11.93
CA GLY A 95 0.89 -16.27 12.19
C GLY A 95 1.96 -16.30 11.10
N VAL A 96 2.12 -17.41 10.37
CA VAL A 96 3.22 -17.58 9.41
C VAL A 96 2.71 -17.81 8.00
N VAL A 97 1.88 -18.84 7.78
CA VAL A 97 1.50 -19.25 6.41
C VAL A 97 0.64 -18.18 5.72
N VAL A 98 -0.46 -17.75 6.34
CA VAL A 98 -1.39 -16.78 5.73
C VAL A 98 -0.71 -15.43 5.43
N PRO A 99 0.04 -14.80 6.37
CA PRO A 99 0.75 -13.56 6.08
C PRO A 99 1.79 -13.71 4.96
N THR A 100 2.52 -14.84 4.95
CA THR A 100 3.51 -15.11 3.90
C THR A 100 2.86 -15.22 2.53
N VAL A 101 1.75 -15.95 2.42
CA VAL A 101 0.99 -16.07 1.17
C VAL A 101 0.43 -14.71 0.74
N ALA A 102 -0.07 -13.89 1.67
CA ALA A 102 -0.57 -12.55 1.35
C ALA A 102 0.53 -11.63 0.79
N LEU A 103 1.74 -11.66 1.36
CA LEU A 103 2.87 -10.90 0.85
C LEU A 103 3.34 -11.37 -0.53
N ILE A 104 3.40 -12.70 -0.75
CA ILE A 104 3.71 -13.27 -2.06
C ILE A 104 2.65 -12.86 -3.07
N ALA A 105 1.36 -12.94 -2.72
CA ALA A 105 0.26 -12.53 -3.60
C ALA A 105 0.33 -11.05 -3.96
N LEU A 106 0.62 -10.17 -2.99
CA LEU A 106 0.82 -8.74 -3.22
C LEU A 106 2.01 -8.48 -4.16
N GLY A 107 3.13 -9.17 -3.96
CA GLY A 107 4.29 -9.10 -4.85
C GLY A 107 4.06 -9.72 -6.22
N ALA A 108 3.07 -10.63 -6.34
CA ALA A 108 2.71 -11.28 -7.59
C ALA A 108 1.75 -10.45 -8.45
N ILE A 109 1.15 -9.37 -7.91
CA ILE A 109 0.26 -8.45 -8.64
C ILE A 109 0.80 -8.06 -10.03
N PRO A 110 2.04 -7.56 -10.19
CA PRO A 110 2.56 -7.13 -11.50
C PRO A 110 2.71 -8.27 -12.52
N TYR A 111 2.65 -9.54 -12.11
CA TYR A 111 2.71 -10.69 -13.02
C TYR A 111 1.31 -11.15 -13.46
N PHE A 112 0.29 -10.86 -12.66
CA PHE A 112 -1.10 -11.16 -12.99
C PHE A 112 -1.77 -10.00 -13.72
N ASP A 113 -1.37 -8.75 -13.44
CA ASP A 113 -1.80 -7.60 -14.22
C ASP A 113 -1.06 -7.56 -15.57
N ASN A 114 -1.78 -7.90 -16.63
CA ASN A 114 -1.29 -7.90 -18.01
C ASN A 114 -1.92 -6.77 -18.83
N THR A 115 -2.55 -5.79 -18.17
CA THR A 115 -3.09 -4.65 -18.89
C THR A 115 -1.95 -3.81 -19.44
N PRO A 116 -2.08 -3.25 -20.65
CA PRO A 116 -1.08 -2.33 -21.18
C PRO A 116 -1.04 -1.01 -20.42
N GLU A 117 -1.88 -0.79 -19.41
CA GLU A 117 -1.92 0.42 -18.56
C GLU A 117 -1.07 0.25 -17.29
N GLY A 118 -0.89 -1.00 -16.83
CA GLY A 118 -0.10 -1.35 -15.66
C GLY A 118 -0.94 -1.48 -14.40
#